data_AF-A0A0A3HQX1-F1
#
_entry.id   AF-A0A0A3HQX1-F1
#
_cell.length_a   1.000
_cell.length_b   1.000
_cell.length_c   1.000
_cell.angle_alpha   90.00
_cell.angle_beta   90.00
_cell.angle_gamma   90.00
#
_symmetry.space_group_name_H-M   'P 1'
#
loop_
_entity.id
_entity.type
_entity.pdbx_description
1 polymer ?
#
loop_
_entity_poly.entity_id
_entity_poly.type
_entity_poly.pdbx_seq_one_letter_code
_entity_poly.pdbx_strand_id
1 'polypeptide(L)'
;MLKLSVDELVEINDFYNGTSKVTITYAKGNTVLLELYDGGDIEEFVLSRRDLIMVLRNFYVEDICDIVHSAVHGSIDVKVDRSSEHYPVQISVEDGHKYYCNLEELKYINDIIDFQKQMLS
;
A
#
# COMPACT_ATOMS: atom_id res chain seq x y z
N MET A 1 -11.26 -8.18 -14.33
CA MET A 1 -10.05 -8.41 -13.52
C MET A 1 -10.50 -8.28 -12.08
N LEU A 2 -10.25 -9.28 -11.23
CA LEU A 2 -10.56 -9.15 -9.80
C LEU A 2 -9.75 -7.97 -9.26
N LYS A 3 -10.43 -7.03 -8.62
CA LYS A 3 -9.81 -5.91 -7.94
C LYS A 3 -9.56 -6.38 -6.51
N LEU A 4 -8.29 -6.44 -6.11
CA LEU A 4 -7.91 -6.74 -4.74
C LEU A 4 -8.32 -5.59 -3.82
N SER A 5 -8.76 -5.94 -2.63
CA SER A 5 -8.99 -5.01 -1.52
C SER A 5 -7.66 -4.52 -0.95
N VAL A 6 -7.70 -3.43 -0.17
CA VAL A 6 -6.51 -2.93 0.52
C VAL A 6 -5.99 -3.95 1.53
N ASP A 7 -6.87 -4.68 2.22
CA ASP A 7 -6.49 -5.74 3.16
C ASP A 7 -5.74 -6.89 2.47
N GLU A 8 -6.21 -7.37 1.32
CA GLU A 8 -5.49 -8.38 0.53
C GLU A 8 -4.10 -7.85 0.10
N LEU A 9 -3.98 -6.56 -0.21
CA LEU A 9 -2.71 -5.94 -0.58
C LEU A 9 -1.76 -5.78 0.61
N VAL A 10 -2.28 -5.56 1.82
CA VAL A 10 -1.51 -5.59 3.07
C VAL A 10 -0.94 -7.00 3.29
N GLU A 11 -1.78 -8.03 3.21
CA GLU A 11 -1.34 -9.42 3.36
C GLU A 11 -0.23 -9.77 2.36
N ILE A 12 -0.40 -9.42 1.08
CA ILE A 12 0.61 -9.66 0.04
C ILE A 12 1.92 -8.93 0.34
N ASN A 13 1.85 -7.69 0.85
CA ASN A 13 3.03 -6.92 1.20
C ASN A 13 3.75 -7.50 2.44
N ASP A 14 3.02 -8.06 3.40
CA ASP A 14 3.60 -8.81 4.53
C ASP A 14 4.34 -10.07 4.05
N PHE A 15 3.74 -10.85 3.16
CA PHE A 15 4.42 -11.99 2.51
C PHE A 15 5.66 -11.56 1.74
N TYR A 16 5.58 -10.44 1.02
CA TYR A 16 6.71 -9.89 0.28
C TYR A 16 7.88 -9.54 1.20
N ASN A 17 7.60 -8.96 2.39
CA ASN A 17 8.64 -8.63 3.37
C ASN A 17 9.29 -9.86 4.01
N GLY A 18 8.57 -10.98 4.08
CA GLY A 18 9.07 -12.25 4.62
C GLY A 18 9.79 -13.14 3.60
N THR A 19 9.74 -12.81 2.31
CA THR A 19 10.18 -13.71 1.25
C THR A 19 11.70 -13.72 1.05
N SER A 20 12.24 -14.89 0.68
CA SER A 20 13.68 -15.04 0.39
C SER A 20 14.04 -14.68 -1.07
N LYS A 21 13.06 -14.78 -1.98
CA LYS A 21 13.23 -14.49 -3.40
C LYS A 21 11.90 -14.06 -4.00
N VAL A 22 11.99 -13.14 -4.96
CA VAL A 22 10.85 -12.60 -5.72
C VAL A 22 11.08 -12.85 -7.20
N THR A 23 10.06 -13.34 -7.90
CA THR A 23 10.04 -13.43 -9.38
C THR A 23 8.81 -12.71 -9.93
N ILE A 24 9.01 -11.94 -11.01
CA ILE A 24 7.92 -11.27 -11.74
C ILE A 24 7.87 -11.89 -13.13
N THR A 25 6.90 -12.78 -13.37
CA THR A 25 6.99 -13.75 -14.48
C THR A 25 6.25 -13.29 -15.74
N TYR A 26 5.07 -12.69 -15.61
CA TYR A 26 4.23 -12.36 -16.76
C TYR A 26 3.65 -10.97 -16.66
N ALA A 27 3.78 -10.16 -17.71
CA ALA A 27 3.16 -8.85 -17.81
C ALA A 27 2.40 -8.72 -19.14
N LYS A 28 1.06 -8.84 -19.11
CA LYS A 28 0.20 -8.57 -20.28
C LYS A 28 -0.80 -7.48 -19.94
N GLY A 29 -0.73 -6.37 -20.68
CA GLY A 29 -1.53 -5.19 -20.36
C GLY A 29 -1.21 -4.70 -18.94
N ASN A 30 -2.24 -4.46 -18.13
CA ASN A 30 -2.10 -4.00 -16.74
C ASN A 30 -1.96 -5.15 -15.72
N THR A 31 -1.89 -6.40 -16.15
CA THR A 31 -1.84 -7.56 -15.24
C THR A 31 -0.42 -8.09 -15.13
N VAL A 32 0.01 -8.37 -13.90
CA VAL A 32 1.31 -8.95 -13.58
C VAL A 32 1.18 -10.16 -12.64
N LEU A 33 2.00 -11.20 -12.86
CA LEU A 33 2.13 -12.34 -11.94
C LEU A 33 3.36 -12.13 -11.05
N LEU A 34 3.13 -12.06 -9.75
CA LEU A 34 4.14 -11.99 -8.69
C LEU A 34 4.26 -13.36 -8.02
N GLU A 35 5.47 -13.89 -7.95
CA GLU A 35 5.79 -15.14 -7.24
C GLU A 35 6.73 -14.83 -6.08
N LEU A 36 6.35 -15.23 -4.88
CA LEU A 36 7.11 -15.05 -3.64
C LEU A 36 7.56 -16.43 -3.12
N TYR A 37 8.84 -16.56 -2.77
CA TYR A 37 9.47 -17.83 -2.38
C TYR A 37 9.89 -17.79 -0.90
N ASP A 38 9.31 -18.65 -0.06
CA ASP A 38 9.73 -18.81 1.33
C ASP A 38 10.04 -20.28 1.65
N GLY A 39 11.29 -20.57 2.01
CA GLY A 39 11.70 -21.86 2.59
C GLY A 39 11.46 -23.13 1.75
N GLY A 40 10.93 -23.03 0.52
CA GLY A 40 10.53 -24.16 -0.32
C GLY A 40 9.12 -24.03 -0.89
N ASP A 41 8.29 -23.15 -0.33
CA ASP A 41 6.94 -22.84 -0.80
C ASP A 41 6.94 -21.63 -1.75
N ILE A 42 5.97 -21.62 -2.68
CA ILE A 42 5.77 -20.56 -3.66
C ILE A 42 4.35 -20.05 -3.51
N GLU A 43 4.22 -18.75 -3.24
CA GLU A 43 2.94 -18.04 -3.24
C GLU A 43 2.83 -17.20 -4.51
N GLU A 44 1.69 -17.28 -5.19
CA GLU A 44 1.45 -16.65 -6.49
C GLU A 44 0.31 -15.63 -6.42
N PHE A 45 0.58 -14.39 -6.84
CA PHE A 45 -0.39 -13.29 -6.82
C PHE A 45 -0.54 -12.64 -8.19
N VAL A 46 -1.79 -12.42 -8.60
CA VAL A 46 -2.10 -11.68 -9.82
C VAL A 46 -2.43 -10.24 -9.45
N LEU A 47 -1.50 -9.33 -9.73
CA LEU A 47 -1.61 -7.92 -9.39
C LEU A 47 -1.90 -7.04 -10.62
N SER A 48 -2.38 -5.83 -10.37
CA SER A 48 -2.20 -4.77 -11.37
C SER A 48 -0.76 -4.26 -11.36
N ARG A 49 -0.28 -3.62 -12.43
CA ARG A 49 1.06 -2.99 -12.42
C ARG A 49 1.21 -1.98 -11.29
N ARG A 50 0.13 -1.25 -11.03
CA ARG A 50 0.09 -0.23 -9.99
C ARG A 50 0.22 -0.88 -8.62
N ASP A 51 -0.53 -1.94 -8.34
CA ASP A 51 -0.48 -2.61 -7.04
C ASP A 51 0.87 -3.31 -6.82
N LEU A 52 1.46 -3.89 -7.87
CA LEU A 52 2.84 -4.39 -7.80
C LEU A 52 3.82 -3.28 -7.39
N ILE A 53 3.73 -2.08 -7.98
CA ILE A 53 4.60 -0.96 -7.59
C ILE A 53 4.41 -0.61 -6.10
N MET A 54 3.17 -0.62 -5.61
CA MET A 54 2.88 -0.32 -4.21
C MET A 54 3.46 -1.39 -3.27
N VAL A 55 3.28 -2.68 -3.59
CA VAL A 55 3.87 -3.79 -2.84
C VAL A 55 5.40 -3.72 -2.82
N LEU A 56 6.04 -3.50 -3.99
CA LEU A 56 7.51 -3.41 -4.08
C LEU A 56 8.10 -2.23 -3.31
N ARG A 57 7.32 -1.14 -3.16
CA ARG A 57 7.70 0.02 -2.36
C ARG A 57 7.43 -0.16 -0.87
N ASN A 58 6.88 -1.30 -0.46
CA ASN A 58 6.46 -1.57 0.90
C ASN A 58 5.39 -0.60 1.41
N PHE A 59 4.53 -0.11 0.51
CA PHE A 59 3.57 0.93 0.87
C PHE A 59 2.57 0.46 1.93
N TYR A 60 2.05 -0.76 1.77
CA TYR A 60 0.94 -1.24 2.59
C TYR A 60 1.34 -1.58 4.03
N VAL A 61 2.64 -1.63 4.32
CA VAL A 61 3.16 -1.91 5.66
C VAL A 61 3.94 -0.71 6.17
N GLU A 62 5.05 -0.34 5.52
CA GLU A 62 5.96 0.69 6.03
C GLU A 62 5.40 2.10 5.82
N ASP A 63 5.01 2.46 4.60
CA ASP A 63 4.50 3.81 4.32
C ASP A 63 3.20 4.09 5.08
N ILE A 64 2.26 3.13 5.11
CA ILE A 64 1.01 3.29 5.91
C ILE A 64 1.34 3.45 7.39
N CYS A 65 2.26 2.66 7.95
CA CYS A 65 2.65 2.80 9.35
C CYS A 65 3.20 4.21 9.64
N ASP A 66 4.06 4.74 8.77
CA ASP A 66 4.63 6.07 8.93
C ASP A 66 3.56 7.18 8.85
N ILE A 67 2.66 7.10 7.85
CA ILE A 67 1.55 8.04 7.70
C ILE A 67 0.66 8.03 8.94
N VAL A 68 0.28 6.84 9.43
CA VAL A 68 -0.58 6.68 10.61
C VAL A 68 0.11 7.25 11.84
N HIS A 69 1.39 6.91 12.07
CA HIS A 69 2.17 7.43 13.19
C HIS A 69 2.21 8.96 13.18
N SER A 70 2.54 9.55 12.02
CA SER A 70 2.56 11.00 11.82
C SER A 70 1.19 11.64 12.08
N ALA A 71 0.11 11.04 11.59
CA ALA A 71 -1.24 11.59 11.74
C ALA A 71 -1.82 11.44 13.15
N VAL A 72 -1.41 10.42 13.90
CA VAL A 72 -1.84 10.18 15.29
C VAL A 72 -1.13 11.13 16.24
N HIS A 73 0.17 11.35 16.07
CA HIS A 73 0.98 12.16 16.99
C HIS A 73 1.19 13.61 16.55
N GLY A 74 0.87 13.94 15.31
CA GLY A 74 0.98 15.27 14.74
C GLY A 74 -0.13 15.54 13.74
N SER A 75 0.25 15.98 12.55
CA SER A 75 -0.66 16.36 11.48
C SER A 75 -0.21 15.83 10.12
N ILE A 76 -1.19 15.65 9.23
CA ILE A 76 -0.95 15.32 7.82
C ILE A 76 -1.75 16.28 6.94
N ASP A 77 -1.21 16.63 5.78
CA ASP A 77 -1.89 17.41 4.75
C ASP A 77 -2.25 16.51 3.56
N VAL A 78 -3.53 16.50 3.18
CA VAL A 78 -4.05 15.63 2.11
C VAL A 78 -4.52 16.49 0.93
N LYS A 79 -3.95 16.22 -0.25
CA LYS A 79 -4.35 16.84 -1.51
C LYS A 79 -4.87 15.80 -2.48
N VAL A 80 -6.02 16.08 -3.08
CA VAL A 80 -6.68 15.18 -4.03
C VAL A 80 -6.71 15.84 -5.42
N ASP A 81 -6.00 15.24 -6.36
CA ASP A 81 -6.05 15.58 -7.78
C ASP A 81 -6.74 14.46 -8.56
N ARG A 82 -8.02 14.67 -8.88
CA ARG A 82 -8.84 13.68 -9.61
C ARG A 82 -8.47 13.56 -11.09
N SER A 83 -7.54 14.36 -11.59
CA SER A 83 -7.01 14.20 -12.96
C SER A 83 -5.97 13.08 -13.06
N SER A 84 -5.38 12.66 -11.94
CA SER A 84 -4.45 11.52 -11.87
C SER A 84 -5.22 10.20 -11.72
N GLU A 85 -5.08 9.30 -12.69
CA GLU A 85 -5.80 8.03 -12.73
C GLU A 85 -5.30 7.03 -11.68
N HIS A 86 -3.98 6.95 -11.46
CA HIS A 86 -3.37 5.91 -10.63
C HIS A 86 -3.02 6.34 -9.21
N TYR A 87 -2.74 7.64 -9.02
CA TYR A 87 -2.31 8.21 -7.74
C TYR A 87 -2.97 9.58 -7.51
N PRO A 88 -4.30 9.63 -7.33
CA PRO A 88 -5.03 10.88 -7.15
C PRO A 88 -4.81 11.53 -5.78
N VAL A 89 -4.28 10.83 -4.79
CA VAL A 89 -4.09 11.34 -3.44
C VAL A 89 -2.61 11.54 -3.17
N GLN A 90 -2.25 12.73 -2.68
CA GLN A 90 -0.96 13.02 -2.08
C GLN A 90 -1.18 13.28 -0.58
N ILE A 91 -0.44 12.59 0.26
CA ILE A 91 -0.39 12.80 1.71
C ILE A 91 0.99 13.37 2.04
N SER A 92 1.05 14.50 2.74
CA SER A 92 2.30 15.11 3.18
C SER A 92 2.36 15.05 4.71
N VAL A 93 3.44 14.52 5.26
CA VAL A 93 3.67 14.44 6.72
C VAL A 93 4.60 15.57 7.18
N GLU A 94 4.74 15.78 8.49
CA GLU A 94 5.40 16.98 9.06
C GLU A 94 6.88 17.14 8.69
N ASP A 95 7.59 16.04 8.44
CA ASP A 95 8.99 16.06 8.02
C ASP A 95 9.19 16.46 6.54
N GLY A 96 8.08 16.68 5.81
CA GLY A 96 8.06 17.02 4.40
C GLY A 96 8.02 15.83 3.44
N HIS A 97 8.04 14.60 3.95
CA HIS A 97 7.86 13.39 3.16
C HIS A 97 6.45 13.35 2.53
N LYS A 98 6.36 12.76 1.34
CA LYS A 98 5.13 12.71 0.54
C LYS A 98 4.83 11.31 0.08
N TYR A 99 3.65 10.85 0.42
CA TYR A 99 3.08 9.57 0.02
C TYR A 99 2.01 9.77 -1.05
N TYR A 100 1.85 8.78 -1.91
CA TYR A 100 0.93 8.84 -3.03
C TYR A 100 0.09 7.57 -3.09
N CYS A 101 -1.22 7.72 -3.04
CA CYS A 101 -2.16 6.61 -2.94
C CYS A 101 -3.44 6.89 -3.73
N ASN A 102 -4.34 5.92 -3.74
CA ASN A 102 -5.68 6.07 -4.29
C ASN A 102 -6.69 6.42 -3.16
N LEU A 103 -7.93 6.70 -3.55
CA LEU A 103 -8.98 7.10 -2.59
C LEU A 103 -9.39 5.98 -1.63
N GLU A 104 -9.27 4.72 -2.04
CA GLU A 104 -9.63 3.57 -1.22
C GLU A 104 -8.58 3.34 -0.12
N GLU A 105 -7.31 3.48 -0.47
CA GLU A 105 -6.20 3.44 0.49
C GLU A 105 -6.22 4.64 1.43
N LEU A 106 -6.54 5.84 0.95
CA LEU A 106 -6.73 6.99 1.83
C LEU A 106 -7.84 6.72 2.85
N LYS A 107 -8.96 6.13 2.42
CA LYS A 107 -10.04 5.76 3.33
C LYS A 107 -9.54 4.76 4.37
N TYR A 108 -8.85 3.71 3.93
CA TYR A 108 -8.26 2.70 4.81
C TYR A 108 -7.32 3.31 5.87
N ILE A 109 -6.41 4.19 5.45
CA ILE A 109 -5.50 4.92 6.32
C ILE A 109 -6.26 5.75 7.36
N ASN A 110 -7.29 6.50 6.93
CA ASN A 110 -8.10 7.32 7.84
C ASN A 110 -8.85 6.45 8.87
N ASP A 111 -9.41 5.32 8.44
CA ASP A 111 -10.11 4.39 9.34
C ASP A 111 -9.16 3.89 10.46
N ILE A 112 -7.89 3.61 10.14
CA ILE A 112 -6.85 3.24 11.13
C ILE A 112 -6.51 4.42 12.06
N ILE A 113 -6.30 5.61 11.51
CA ILE A 113 -5.96 6.82 12.28
C ILE A 113 -7.07 7.13 13.30
N ASP A 114 -8.33 7.12 12.86
CA ASP A 114 -9.48 7.40 13.70
C ASP A 114 -9.61 6.38 14.82
N PHE A 115 -9.42 5.09 14.51
CA PHE A 115 -9.40 4.02 15.50
C PHE A 115 -8.30 4.24 16.55
N GLN A 116 -7.06 4.52 16.14
CA GLN A 116 -5.95 4.74 17.07
C GLN A 116 -6.15 5.99 17.94
N LYS A 117 -6.67 7.09 17.38
CA LYS A 117 -6.99 8.30 18.14
C LYS A 117 -8.07 8.05 19.20
N GLN A 118 -9.08 7.24 18.90
CA GLN A 118 -10.11 6.85 19.87
C GLN A 118 -9.55 6.00 21.02
N MET A 119 -8.53 5.19 20.77
CA MET A 119 -7.88 4.40 21.84
C MET A 119 -7.00 5.25 22.77
N LEU A 120 -6.58 6.44 22.33
CA LEU A 120 -5.74 7.36 23.10
C LEU A 120 -6.55 8.38 23.92
N SER A 121 -7.85 8.52 23.65
CA SER A 121 -8.79 9.41 24.36
C SER A 121 -9.42 8.75 25.58
#